data_AF-A0A936NPG9-F1
#
_entry.id   AF-A0A936NPG9-F1
#
_cell.length_a   1.000
_cell.length_b   1.000
_cell.length_c   1.000
_cell.angle_alpha   90.00
_cell.angle_beta   90.00
_cell.angle_gamma   90.00
#
_symmetry.space_group_name_H-M   'P 1'
#
loop_
_entity.id
_entity.type
_entity.pdbx_description
1 polymer ?
#
loop_
_entity_poly.entity_id
_entity_poly.type
_entity_poly.pdbx_seq_one_letter_code
_entity_poly.pdbx_strand_id
1 'polypeptide(L)'
;MGILGKWLIALCGILISLGSPSYAQLGGGQQGAQRILNSMPPDMLAKVQSLALIIQQNIKEGKLTDDEVQRGMMSGQLGERLKQLSPEAGQLFSDITQASKEGKGPGEESLMPLLGGLGISPE
;
A
#
# COMPACT_ATOMS: atom_id res chain seq x y z
N MET A 1 -35.38 -16.18 -48.20
CA MET A 1 -34.94 -17.08 -47.12
C MET A 1 -33.47 -17.41 -47.32
N GLY A 2 -32.67 -17.27 -46.25
CA GLY A 2 -31.41 -17.99 -46.04
C GLY A 2 -30.15 -17.47 -46.75
N ILE A 3 -29.30 -16.74 -46.03
CA ILE A 3 -28.03 -17.23 -45.45
C ILE A 3 -27.39 -15.99 -44.82
N LEU A 4 -27.86 -15.72 -43.61
CA LEU A 4 -27.22 -14.84 -42.65
C LEU A 4 -26.04 -15.64 -42.07
N GLY A 5 -24.83 -15.11 -42.18
CA GLY A 5 -23.77 -15.43 -41.24
C GLY A 5 -22.57 -16.19 -41.81
N LYS A 6 -21.45 -15.84 -41.17
CA LYS A 6 -20.10 -16.40 -41.23
C LYS A 6 -19.15 -15.68 -42.20
N TRP A 7 -18.00 -15.29 -41.64
CA TRP A 7 -16.79 -14.75 -42.27
C TRP A 7 -16.64 -13.23 -42.35
N LEU A 8 -16.77 -12.57 -41.20
CA LEU A 8 -15.86 -11.48 -40.84
C LEU A 8 -14.85 -12.03 -39.82
N ILE A 9 -13.63 -11.46 -39.84
CA ILE A 9 -12.44 -11.78 -39.02
C ILE A 9 -11.38 -12.57 -39.81
N ALA A 10 -10.78 -11.86 -40.76
CA ALA A 10 -9.40 -12.06 -41.15
C ALA A 10 -8.81 -10.66 -41.40
N LEU A 11 -7.58 -10.45 -40.92
CA LEU A 11 -6.74 -9.25 -41.05
C LEU A 11 -7.09 -8.03 -40.18
N CYS A 12 -6.56 -8.03 -38.94
CA CYS A 12 -5.84 -6.87 -38.43
C CYS A 12 -4.80 -7.36 -37.41
N GLY A 13 -3.73 -7.96 -37.94
CA GLY A 13 -2.54 -8.25 -37.17
C GLY A 13 -1.65 -7.01 -37.11
N ILE A 14 -0.92 -6.90 -35.99
CA ILE A 14 0.35 -6.17 -35.88
C ILE A 14 0.20 -4.64 -35.72
N LEU A 15 -0.18 -4.24 -34.50
CA LEU A 15 0.52 -3.16 -33.81
C LEU A 15 1.10 -3.73 -32.52
N ILE A 16 2.28 -4.31 -32.66
CA ILE A 16 3.20 -4.54 -31.55
C ILE A 16 3.66 -3.16 -31.08
N SER A 17 3.46 -2.81 -29.82
CA SER A 17 4.59 -2.44 -28.95
C SER A 17 4.17 -1.91 -27.58
N LEU A 18 4.63 -2.65 -26.58
CA LEU A 18 5.18 -2.16 -25.31
C LEU A 18 4.27 -1.30 -24.44
N GLY A 19 3.48 -2.01 -23.66
CA GLY A 19 2.94 -1.50 -22.40
C GLY A 19 2.44 -2.67 -21.56
N SER A 20 3.21 -3.76 -21.44
CA SER A 20 3.03 -4.62 -20.28
C SER A 20 3.25 -3.71 -19.08
N PRO A 21 2.26 -3.41 -18.22
CA PRO A 21 2.63 -2.89 -16.92
C PRO A 21 3.40 -4.04 -16.30
N SER A 22 4.71 -3.88 -16.24
CA SER A 22 5.57 -4.70 -15.42
C SER A 22 5.12 -4.52 -13.97
N TYR A 23 4.04 -5.21 -13.59
CA TYR A 23 3.76 -5.64 -12.23
C TYR A 23 4.62 -6.86 -11.87
N ALA A 24 5.76 -7.05 -12.54
CA ALA A 24 6.93 -7.66 -11.93
C ALA A 24 7.58 -6.54 -11.09
N GLN A 25 7.17 -6.32 -9.84
CA GLN A 25 7.71 -7.06 -8.69
C GLN A 25 6.79 -7.07 -7.46
N LEU A 26 5.46 -7.00 -7.61
CA LEU A 26 4.55 -6.98 -6.46
C LEU A 26 4.33 -8.35 -5.77
N GLY A 27 4.96 -9.42 -6.27
CA GLY A 27 5.00 -10.73 -5.59
C GLY A 27 6.05 -10.82 -4.46
N GLY A 28 7.07 -9.96 -4.47
CA GLY A 28 8.11 -9.92 -3.44
C GLY A 28 7.76 -9.03 -2.24
N GLY A 29 7.02 -7.94 -2.49
CA GLY A 29 6.61 -6.99 -1.45
C GLY A 29 5.62 -7.59 -0.44
N GLN A 30 4.69 -8.43 -0.90
CA GLN A 30 3.68 -9.05 -0.03
C GLN A 30 4.27 -10.19 0.83
N GLN A 31 5.19 -11.00 0.27
CA GLN A 31 5.95 -11.99 1.03
C GLN A 31 6.94 -11.33 2.01
N GLY A 32 7.56 -10.22 1.60
CA GLY A 32 8.42 -9.40 2.46
C GLY A 32 7.63 -8.79 3.64
N ALA A 33 6.47 -8.17 3.36
CA ALA A 33 5.58 -7.65 4.38
C ALA A 33 5.15 -8.73 5.37
N GLN A 34 4.72 -9.90 4.89
CA GLN A 34 4.32 -11.01 5.76
C GLN A 34 5.47 -11.52 6.63
N ARG A 35 6.70 -11.63 6.10
CA ARG A 35 7.86 -11.98 6.92
C ARG A 35 8.12 -10.94 8.01
N ILE A 36 8.06 -9.66 7.66
CA ILE A 36 8.32 -8.56 8.60
C ILE A 36 7.25 -8.53 9.71
N LEU A 37 5.96 -8.72 9.36
CA LEU A 37 4.87 -8.88 10.32
C LEU A 37 5.12 -10.08 11.26
N ASN A 38 5.53 -11.23 10.73
CA ASN A 38 5.78 -12.43 11.54
C ASN A 38 6.98 -12.31 12.48
N SER A 39 7.98 -11.49 12.12
CA SER A 39 9.16 -11.24 12.96
C SER A 39 8.95 -10.15 14.02
N MET A 40 7.79 -9.49 14.01
CA MET A 40 7.53 -8.31 14.83
C MET A 40 7.09 -8.69 16.25
N PRO A 41 7.53 -7.95 17.29
CA PRO A 41 6.96 -8.09 18.62
C PRO A 41 5.43 -7.87 18.59
N PRO A 42 4.64 -8.57 19.41
CA PRO A 42 3.18 -8.48 19.39
C PRO A 42 2.67 -7.06 19.70
N ASP A 43 3.34 -6.32 20.59
CA ASP A 43 3.04 -4.91 20.86
C ASP A 43 3.22 -4.03 19.61
N MET A 44 4.32 -4.22 18.90
CA MET A 44 4.64 -3.44 17.70
C MET A 44 3.68 -3.78 16.56
N LEU A 45 3.33 -5.07 16.42
CA LEU A 45 2.33 -5.52 15.46
C LEU A 45 0.96 -4.89 15.74
N ALA A 46 0.57 -4.77 17.01
CA ALA A 46 -0.66 -4.09 17.40
C ALA A 46 -0.63 -2.61 17.00
N LYS A 47 0.48 -1.90 17.25
CA LYS A 47 0.65 -0.49 16.86
C LYS A 47 0.54 -0.29 15.35
N VAL A 48 1.21 -1.12 14.56
CA VAL A 48 1.15 -1.06 13.08
C VAL A 48 -0.26 -1.32 12.58
N GLN A 49 -0.98 -2.29 13.15
CA GLN A 49 -2.37 -2.56 12.79
C GLN A 49 -3.30 -1.40 13.15
N SER A 50 -3.18 -0.83 14.37
CA SER A 50 -3.95 0.34 14.79
C SER A 50 -3.73 1.52 13.85
N LEU A 51 -2.46 1.78 13.48
CA LEU A 51 -2.14 2.84 12.52
C LEU A 51 -2.78 2.58 11.15
N ALA A 52 -2.69 1.35 10.63
CA ALA A 52 -3.29 0.98 9.36
C ALA A 52 -4.81 1.17 9.36
N LEU A 53 -5.49 0.84 10.45
CA LEU A 53 -6.93 1.05 10.60
C LEU A 53 -7.30 2.54 10.58
N ILE A 54 -6.53 3.39 11.28
CA ILE A 54 -6.80 4.84 11.27
C ILE A 54 -6.57 5.42 9.88
N ILE A 55 -5.51 5.01 9.18
CA ILE A 55 -5.23 5.43 7.80
C ILE A 55 -6.40 5.02 6.88
N GLN A 56 -6.81 3.75 6.93
CA GLN A 56 -7.92 3.24 6.12
C GLN A 56 -9.24 3.97 6.42
N GLN A 57 -9.51 4.27 7.69
CA GLN A 57 -10.70 5.05 8.06
C GLN A 57 -10.65 6.45 7.45
N ASN A 58 -9.52 7.15 7.54
CA ASN A 58 -9.40 8.49 6.97
C ASN A 58 -9.45 8.50 5.44
N ILE A 59 -8.95 7.44 4.78
CA ILE A 59 -9.11 7.25 3.33
C ILE A 59 -10.58 7.05 2.98
N LYS A 60 -11.28 6.17 3.70
CA LYS A 60 -12.71 5.93 3.50
C LYS A 60 -13.56 7.17 3.72
N GLU A 61 -13.17 8.03 4.66
CA GLU A 61 -13.82 9.30 4.94
C GLU A 61 -13.43 10.43 3.97
N GLY A 62 -12.47 10.19 3.05
CA GLY A 62 -11.97 11.18 2.10
C GLY A 62 -11.11 12.28 2.74
N LYS A 63 -10.64 12.09 3.98
CA LYS A 63 -9.76 13.03 4.69
C LYS A 63 -8.28 12.83 4.34
N LEU A 64 -7.97 11.69 3.73
CA LEU A 64 -6.64 11.28 3.31
C LEU A 64 -6.78 10.48 2.01
N THR A 65 -5.76 10.51 1.16
CA THR A 65 -5.69 9.67 -0.04
C THR A 65 -4.48 8.76 0.02
N ASP A 66 -4.52 7.61 -0.65
CA ASP A 66 -3.36 6.70 -0.78
C ASP A 66 -2.13 7.43 -1.32
N ASP A 67 -2.36 8.37 -2.25
CA ASP A 67 -1.34 9.22 -2.85
C ASP A 67 -0.70 10.18 -1.85
N GLU A 68 -1.50 10.78 -0.95
CA GLU A 68 -1.01 11.59 0.16
C GLU A 68 -0.28 10.75 1.21
N VAL A 69 -0.71 9.52 1.46
CA VAL A 69 -0.02 8.56 2.35
C VAL A 69 1.36 8.24 1.80
N GLN A 70 1.44 7.86 0.53
CA GLN A 70 2.69 7.55 -0.14
C GLN A 70 3.62 8.76 -0.22
N ARG A 71 3.13 9.93 -0.67
CA ARG A 71 3.94 11.16 -0.71
C ARG A 71 4.37 11.60 0.68
N GLY A 72 3.50 11.48 1.67
CA GLY A 72 3.80 11.77 3.06
C GLY A 72 4.94 10.90 3.60
N MET A 73 4.97 9.61 3.28
CA MET A 73 6.07 8.72 3.69
C MET A 73 7.37 9.10 3.00
N MET A 74 7.35 9.29 1.68
CA MET A 74 8.55 9.64 0.91
C MET A 74 9.15 11.00 1.32
N SER A 75 8.32 11.95 1.72
CA SER A 75 8.74 13.28 2.17
C SER A 75 9.03 13.37 3.67
N GLY A 76 8.74 12.32 4.44
CA GLY A 76 8.81 12.34 5.91
C GLY A 76 7.72 13.20 6.58
N GLN A 77 6.72 13.67 5.83
CA GLN A 77 5.64 14.53 6.33
C GLN A 77 4.39 13.77 6.77
N LEU A 78 4.33 12.44 6.57
CA LEU A 78 3.16 11.64 6.94
C LEU A 78 2.85 11.77 8.44
N GLY A 79 3.85 11.77 9.31
CA GLY A 79 3.64 11.89 10.76
C GLY A 79 2.90 13.18 11.15
N GLU A 80 3.27 14.31 10.55
CA GLU A 80 2.57 15.59 10.78
C GLU A 80 1.16 15.57 10.20
N ARG A 81 0.97 15.00 9.00
CA ARG A 81 -0.38 14.82 8.42
C ARG A 81 -1.28 13.96 9.29
N LEU A 82 -0.77 12.83 9.77
CA LEU A 82 -1.51 11.94 10.66
C LEU A 82 -1.86 12.63 11.97
N LYS A 83 -0.93 13.39 12.55
CA LYS A 83 -1.17 14.16 13.78
C LYS A 83 -2.27 15.23 13.61
N GLN A 84 -2.36 15.86 12.43
CA GLN A 84 -3.44 16.79 12.10
C GLN A 84 -4.81 16.11 11.99
N LEU A 85 -4.85 14.85 11.53
CA LEU A 85 -6.08 14.07 11.40
C LEU A 85 -6.51 13.44 12.73
N SER A 86 -5.55 12.85 13.44
CA SER A 86 -5.74 12.22 14.74
C SER A 86 -4.43 12.27 15.54
N PRO A 87 -4.42 12.86 16.75
CA PRO A 87 -3.23 12.85 17.60
C PRO A 87 -2.76 11.43 17.94
N GLU A 88 -3.68 10.47 18.00
CA GLU A 88 -3.36 9.05 18.19
C GLU A 88 -2.58 8.47 17.00
N ALA A 89 -2.98 8.79 15.77
CA ALA A 89 -2.27 8.34 14.58
C ALA A 89 -0.85 8.90 14.50
N GLY A 90 -0.68 10.17 14.89
CA GLY A 90 0.65 10.79 15.01
C GLY A 90 1.53 10.10 16.04
N GLN A 91 0.98 9.77 17.21
CA GLN A 91 1.71 9.05 18.26
C GLN A 91 2.08 7.63 17.81
N LEU A 92 1.15 6.88 17.22
CA LEU A 92 1.41 5.53 16.70
C LEU A 92 2.52 5.54 15.65
N PHE A 93 2.45 6.46 14.68
CA PHE A 93 3.48 6.59 13.65
C PHE A 93 4.85 6.93 14.24
N SER A 94 4.89 7.82 15.24
CA SER A 94 6.13 8.18 15.94
C SER A 94 6.71 6.99 16.71
N ASP A 95 5.90 6.25 17.46
CA ASP A 95 6.32 5.07 18.21
C ASP A 95 6.93 4.01 17.28
N ILE A 96 6.25 3.74 16.16
CA ILE A 96 6.70 2.77 15.17
C ILE A 96 8.02 3.20 14.53
N THR A 97 8.14 4.48 14.17
CA THR A 97 9.37 5.06 13.62
C THR A 97 10.52 5.00 14.63
N GLN A 98 10.25 5.28 15.90
CA GLN A 98 11.26 5.18 16.95
C GLN A 98 11.71 3.73 17.16
N ALA A 99 10.77 2.79 17.22
CA ALA A 99 11.09 1.38 17.33
C ALA A 99 11.89 0.86 16.12
N SER A 100 11.60 1.36 14.92
CA SER A 100 12.39 1.10 13.72
C SER A 100 13.85 1.51 13.91
N LYS A 101 14.11 2.72 14.43
CA LYS A 101 15.47 3.21 14.73
C LYS A 101 16.19 2.37 15.78
N GLU A 102 15.45 1.74 16.68
CA GLU A 102 15.98 0.80 17.68
C GLU A 102 16.12 -0.64 17.16
N GLY A 103 15.75 -0.91 15.91
CA GLY A 103 15.76 -2.26 15.32
C GLY A 103 14.67 -3.19 15.85
N LYS A 104 13.64 -2.66 16.52
CA LYS A 104 12.50 -3.40 17.10
C LYS A 104 11.19 -3.20 16.33
N GLY A 105 11.19 -2.28 15.38
CA GLY A 105 10.05 -1.96 14.53
C GLY A 105 10.38 -2.17 13.05
N PRO A 106 9.35 -2.10 12.19
CA PRO A 106 9.56 -2.17 10.75
C PRO A 106 10.31 -0.92 10.25
N GLY A 107 11.31 -1.13 9.39
CA GLY A 107 11.98 -0.04 8.67
C GLY A 107 10.98 0.91 7.99
N GLU A 108 11.33 2.19 7.83
CA GLU A 108 10.51 3.15 7.07
C GLU A 108 10.20 2.64 5.65
N GLU A 109 11.17 2.01 5.00
CA GLU A 109 11.02 1.33 3.69
C GLU A 109 10.08 0.13 3.72
N SER A 110 9.92 -0.49 4.89
CA SER A 110 9.05 -1.64 5.12
C SER A 110 7.65 -1.23 5.56
N LEU A 111 7.46 -0.01 6.05
CA LEU A 111 6.14 0.48 6.44
C LEU A 111 5.18 0.55 5.26
N MET A 112 5.63 1.02 4.10
CA MET A 112 4.81 1.05 2.89
C MET A 112 4.21 -0.32 2.52
N PRO A 113 5.01 -1.39 2.33
CA PRO A 113 4.45 -2.69 2.00
C PRO A 113 3.64 -3.31 3.15
N LEU A 114 3.89 -2.93 4.41
CA LEU A 114 3.07 -3.38 5.55
C LEU A 114 1.70 -2.72 5.56
N LEU A 115 1.63 -1.40 5.39
CA LEU A 115 0.37 -0.69 5.22
C LEU A 115 -0.36 -1.24 3.97
N GLY A 116 0.40 -1.47 2.88
CA GLY A 116 0.03 -2.18 1.66
C GLY A 116 -0.71 -3.50 1.91
N GLY A 117 -0.03 -4.42 2.58
CA GLY A 117 -0.53 -5.75 2.89
C GLY A 117 -1.67 -5.79 3.92
N LEU A 118 -1.90 -4.69 4.65
CA LEU A 118 -3.00 -4.53 5.60
C LEU A 118 -4.27 -3.93 4.97
N GLY A 119 -4.30 -3.75 3.65
CA GLY A 119 -5.54 -3.43 2.92
C GLY A 119 -5.61 -2.05 2.27
N ILE A 120 -4.50 -1.34 2.06
CA ILE A 120 -4.50 -0.11 1.21
C ILE A 120 -4.38 -0.42 -0.30
N SER A 121 -4.66 -1.66 -0.72
CA SER A 121 -4.78 -1.94 -2.14
C SER A 121 -6.20 -1.54 -2.58
N PRO A 122 -6.37 -0.51 -3.41
CA PRO A 122 -7.67 -0.28 -4.05
C PRO A 122 -7.99 -1.51 -4.91
N GLU A 123 -9.19 -2.07 -4.72
CA GLU A 123 -9.83 -2.90 -5.74
C GLU A 123 -10.39 -2.02 -6.86
#